data_AF-A0A7G4A4H2-F1
#
_entry.id   AF-A0A7G4A4H2-F1
#
_cell.length_a   1.000
_cell.length_b   1.000
_cell.length_c   1.000
_cell.angle_alpha   90.00
_cell.angle_beta   90.00
_cell.angle_gamma   90.00
#
_symmetry.space_group_name_H-M   'P 1'
#
loop_
_entity.id
_entity.type
_entity.pdbx_description
1 polymer ?
#
loop_
_entity_poly.entity_id
_entity_poly.type
_entity_poly.pdbx_seq_one_letter_code
_entity_poly.pdbx_strand_id
1 'polypeptide(L)'
;MQMRSEREEKERKGAKLVEWVTNKILEMINCAQHYRVMRLGSEIVIRESTQNPPIAHRKERVELFLAFFHKAAEKGAFELKDAVIKAEIDGKKATIPCIKISNVNIAKFAQVLGLTSGSAKVDQKIWNVIPEEIKLRWNRFNDTMQDHIVHCCTPHADAGLLQTLNTAIFGNSMRSPIGFSVPRIPVRLPNSRLEAGVGNELYDLTEILAIQERHPQRPELRRDPITRDYFSLYEVLPDAAALEKIQQKGMGKS
;
A
#
# COMPACT_ATOMS: atom_id res chain seq x y z
N MET A 1 -32.22 -11.87 3.94
CA MET A 1 -32.22 -11.50 2.50
C MET A 1 -31.16 -10.43 2.16
N GLN A 2 -30.93 -9.42 3.02
CA GLN A 2 -29.91 -8.37 2.81
C GLN A 2 -28.47 -8.86 2.60
N MET A 3 -27.98 -9.86 3.35
CA MET A 3 -26.57 -10.33 3.21
C MET A 3 -26.22 -11.01 1.86
N ARG A 4 -27.20 -11.59 1.16
CA ARG A 4 -26.95 -12.16 -0.19
C ARG A 4 -26.71 -11.06 -1.23
N SER A 5 -27.42 -9.93 -1.10
CA SER A 5 -27.28 -8.77 -1.99
C SER A 5 -25.89 -8.12 -1.91
N GLU A 6 -25.35 -7.97 -0.69
CA GLU A 6 -24.04 -7.33 -0.50
C GLU A 6 -22.87 -8.19 -0.99
N ARG A 7 -22.98 -9.51 -0.84
CA ARG A 7 -21.97 -10.45 -1.32
C ARG A 7 -21.91 -10.47 -2.86
N GLU A 8 -23.06 -10.56 -3.51
CA GLU A 8 -23.16 -10.51 -4.98
C GLU A 8 -22.66 -9.17 -5.54
N GLU A 9 -22.93 -8.06 -4.85
CA GLU A 9 -22.43 -6.75 -5.28
C GLU A 9 -20.91 -6.61 -5.13
N LYS A 10 -20.34 -7.14 -4.04
CA LYS A 10 -18.87 -7.21 -3.85
C LYS A 10 -18.22 -8.06 -4.93
N GLU A 11 -18.77 -9.24 -5.22
CA GLU A 11 -18.23 -10.12 -6.28
C GLU A 11 -18.32 -9.45 -7.66
N ARG A 12 -19.41 -8.72 -7.96
CA ARG A 12 -19.53 -7.93 -9.21
C ARG A 12 -18.50 -6.81 -9.31
N LYS A 13 -18.24 -6.08 -8.23
CA LYS A 13 -17.20 -5.03 -8.17
C LYS A 13 -15.81 -5.63 -8.37
N GLY A 14 -15.56 -6.81 -7.81
CA GLY A 14 -14.30 -7.53 -7.98
C GLY A 14 -14.09 -8.00 -9.41
N ALA A 15 -15.13 -8.59 -10.02
CA ALA A 15 -15.09 -8.99 -11.41
C ALA A 15 -14.79 -7.79 -12.34
N LYS A 16 -15.39 -6.63 -12.06
CA LYS A 16 -15.12 -5.40 -12.84
C LYS A 16 -13.66 -4.94 -12.70
N LEU A 17 -13.08 -5.03 -11.51
CA LEU A 17 -11.67 -4.67 -11.29
C LEU A 17 -10.73 -5.61 -12.04
N VAL A 18 -10.92 -6.93 -11.90
CA VAL A 18 -10.09 -7.92 -12.59
C VAL A 18 -10.23 -7.78 -14.10
N GLU A 19 -11.44 -7.58 -14.63
CA GLU A 19 -11.68 -7.31 -16.06
C GLU A 19 -10.88 -6.10 -16.55
N TRP A 20 -10.91 -5.00 -15.80
CA TRP A 20 -10.17 -3.79 -16.14
C TRP A 20 -8.65 -4.02 -16.13
N VAL A 21 -8.12 -4.65 -15.08
CA VAL A 21 -6.69 -4.96 -14.96
C VAL A 21 -6.22 -5.87 -16.11
N THR A 22 -6.97 -6.93 -16.41
CA THR A 22 -6.65 -7.85 -17.52
C THR A 22 -6.61 -7.11 -18.85
N ASN A 23 -7.61 -6.28 -19.15
CA ASN A 23 -7.62 -5.49 -20.39
C ASN A 23 -6.43 -4.53 -20.46
N LYS A 24 -6.08 -3.85 -19.35
CA LYS A 24 -4.91 -2.96 -19.31
C LYS A 24 -3.60 -3.69 -19.55
N ILE A 25 -3.44 -4.87 -18.97
CA ILE A 25 -2.21 -5.64 -19.19
C ILE A 25 -2.13 -6.13 -20.64
N LEU A 26 -3.25 -6.61 -21.22
CA LEU A 26 -3.30 -6.98 -22.63
C LEU A 26 -3.00 -5.82 -23.58
N GLU A 27 -3.44 -4.59 -23.26
CA GLU A 27 -3.07 -3.37 -23.99
C GLU A 27 -1.55 -3.12 -23.91
N MET A 28 -0.98 -3.17 -22.70
CA MET A 28 0.45 -2.90 -22.46
C MET A 28 1.36 -3.89 -23.18
N ILE A 29 0.96 -5.17 -23.30
CA ILE A 29 1.71 -6.20 -24.02
C ILE A 29 1.33 -6.30 -25.51
N ASN A 30 0.54 -5.36 -26.02
CA ASN A 30 0.08 -5.30 -27.41
C ASN A 30 -0.65 -6.58 -27.89
N CYS A 31 -1.49 -7.14 -27.01
CA CYS A 31 -2.28 -8.36 -27.26
C CYS A 31 -3.79 -8.14 -27.17
N ALA A 32 -4.27 -6.91 -26.88
CA ALA A 32 -5.70 -6.60 -26.72
C ALA A 32 -6.57 -6.90 -27.96
N GLN A 33 -5.99 -6.89 -29.17
CA GLN A 33 -6.71 -7.26 -30.41
C GLN A 33 -6.83 -8.77 -30.60
N HIS A 34 -5.98 -9.55 -29.91
CA HIS A 34 -5.83 -11.00 -30.08
C HIS A 34 -6.50 -11.80 -28.98
N TYR A 35 -6.82 -11.16 -27.86
CA TYR A 35 -7.53 -11.77 -26.74
C TYR A 35 -8.77 -10.96 -26.42
N ARG A 36 -9.85 -11.65 -26.06
CA ARG A 36 -11.11 -11.06 -25.63
C ARG A 36 -11.33 -11.37 -24.17
N VAL A 37 -11.55 -10.32 -23.39
CA VAL A 37 -11.99 -10.41 -21.99
C VAL A 37 -13.47 -10.06 -21.96
N MET A 38 -14.29 -10.94 -21.38
CA MET A 38 -15.73 -10.77 -21.27
C MET A 38 -16.15 -11.00 -19.82
N ARG A 39 -17.03 -10.15 -19.29
CA ARG A 39 -17.66 -10.36 -17.99
C ARG A 39 -19.05 -10.93 -18.14
N LEU A 40 -19.30 -12.09 -17.53
CA LEU A 40 -20.59 -12.77 -17.49
C LEU A 40 -21.07 -12.77 -16.03
N GLY A 41 -21.79 -11.72 -15.62
CA GLY A 41 -22.19 -11.53 -14.24
C GLY A 41 -20.99 -11.23 -13.32
N SER A 42 -20.68 -12.14 -12.40
CA SER A 42 -19.52 -12.10 -11.50
C SER A 42 -18.31 -12.89 -12.04
N GLU A 43 -18.45 -13.52 -13.20
CA GLU A 43 -17.40 -14.33 -13.82
C GLU A 43 -16.71 -13.56 -14.95
N ILE A 44 -15.44 -13.87 -15.18
CA ILE A 44 -14.66 -13.30 -16.27
C ILE A 44 -14.17 -14.45 -17.15
N VAL A 45 -14.27 -14.25 -18.45
CA VAL A 45 -13.81 -15.19 -19.47
C VAL A 45 -12.76 -14.51 -20.32
N ILE A 46 -11.59 -15.12 -20.42
CA ILE A 46 -10.50 -14.70 -21.29
C ILE A 46 -10.35 -15.75 -22.38
N ARG A 47 -10.38 -15.34 -23.64
CA ARG A 47 -10.25 -16.25 -24.79
C ARG A 47 -9.48 -15.63 -25.93
N GLU A 48 -8.96 -16.48 -26.82
CA GLU A 48 -8.40 -16.02 -28.08
C GLU A 48 -9.49 -15.40 -28.98
N SER A 49 -9.11 -14.36 -29.71
CA SER A 49 -9.95 -13.71 -30.71
C SER A 49 -10.09 -14.64 -31.91
N THR A 50 -11.32 -14.95 -32.30
CA THR A 50 -11.61 -15.74 -33.50
C THR A 50 -11.36 -14.95 -34.79
N GLN A 51 -11.42 -13.62 -34.72
CA GLN A 51 -11.18 -12.73 -35.86
C GLN A 51 -9.69 -12.44 -36.06
N ASN A 52 -8.93 -12.34 -34.97
CA ASN A 52 -7.50 -12.05 -34.98
C ASN A 52 -6.74 -13.01 -34.04
N PRO A 53 -6.59 -14.30 -34.40
CA PRO A 53 -5.92 -15.27 -33.55
C PRO A 53 -4.47 -14.84 -33.22
N PRO A 54 -3.99 -15.09 -31.99
CA PRO A 54 -2.61 -14.78 -31.61
C PRO A 54 -1.61 -15.73 -32.29
N ILE A 55 -0.53 -15.16 -32.82
CA ILE A 55 0.65 -15.89 -33.29
C ILE A 55 1.51 -16.39 -32.11
N ALA A 56 2.39 -17.37 -32.33
CA ALA A 56 3.17 -18.04 -31.27
C ALA A 56 3.86 -17.07 -30.28
N HIS A 57 4.60 -16.08 -30.79
CA HIS A 57 5.28 -15.10 -29.93
C HIS A 57 4.30 -14.28 -29.05
N ARG A 58 3.07 -14.03 -29.51
CA ARG A 58 2.04 -13.36 -28.70
C ARG A 58 1.47 -14.29 -27.63
N LYS A 59 1.38 -15.59 -27.91
CA LYS A 59 0.98 -16.60 -26.92
C LYS A 59 1.97 -16.66 -25.77
N GLU A 60 3.27 -16.72 -26.06
CA GLU A 60 4.35 -16.70 -25.04
C GLU A 60 4.26 -15.47 -24.12
N ARG A 61 4.01 -14.28 -24.69
CA ARG A 61 3.86 -13.04 -23.89
C ARG A 61 2.63 -13.09 -22.98
N VAL A 62 1.55 -13.72 -23.44
CA VAL A 62 0.33 -13.90 -22.63
C VAL A 62 0.51 -15.01 -21.60
N GLU A 63 1.29 -16.05 -21.87
CA GLU A 63 1.61 -17.10 -20.88
C GLU A 63 2.36 -16.54 -19.67
N LEU A 64 3.32 -15.62 -19.88
CA LEU A 64 4.00 -14.92 -18.80
C LEU A 64 3.01 -14.12 -17.91
N PHE A 65 2.00 -13.53 -18.53
CA PHE A 65 0.93 -12.84 -17.82
C PHE A 65 -0.04 -13.80 -17.11
N LEU A 66 -0.39 -14.92 -17.75
CA LEU A 66 -1.22 -15.94 -17.14
C LEU A 66 -0.53 -16.58 -15.94
N ALA A 67 0.79 -16.71 -15.96
CA ALA A 67 1.57 -17.15 -14.80
C ALA A 67 1.36 -16.22 -13.58
N PHE A 68 1.24 -14.90 -13.78
CA PHE A 68 0.86 -13.98 -12.72
C PHE A 68 -0.56 -14.25 -12.20
N PHE A 69 -1.52 -14.53 -13.08
CA PHE A 69 -2.90 -14.87 -12.70
C PHE A 69 -2.99 -16.22 -11.97
N HIS A 70 -2.21 -17.22 -12.38
CA HIS A 70 -2.09 -18.49 -11.65
C HIS A 70 -1.55 -18.26 -10.23
N LYS A 71 -0.49 -17.47 -10.08
CA LYS A 71 0.06 -17.11 -8.76
C LYS A 71 -0.94 -16.32 -7.90
N ALA A 72 -1.73 -15.45 -8.52
CA ALA A 72 -2.80 -14.74 -7.82
C ALA A 72 -3.91 -15.70 -7.35
N ALA A 73 -4.28 -16.68 -8.19
CA ALA A 73 -5.25 -17.72 -7.84
C ALA A 73 -4.74 -18.62 -6.70
N GLU A 74 -3.48 -19.04 -6.72
CA GLU A 74 -2.84 -19.79 -5.63
C GLU A 74 -2.89 -19.05 -4.28
N LYS A 75 -2.76 -17.72 -4.30
CA LYS A 75 -2.91 -16.86 -3.11
C LYS A 75 -4.36 -16.65 -2.67
N GLY A 76 -5.31 -17.21 -3.42
CA GLY A 76 -6.74 -17.12 -3.15
C GLY A 76 -7.36 -15.78 -3.55
N ALA A 77 -6.78 -15.07 -4.51
CA ALA A 77 -7.39 -13.86 -5.08
C ALA A 77 -8.66 -14.17 -5.88
N PHE A 78 -8.71 -15.34 -6.53
CA PHE A 78 -9.86 -15.85 -7.28
C PHE A 78 -9.63 -17.34 -7.62
N GLU A 79 -10.65 -17.99 -8.15
CA GLU A 79 -10.51 -19.28 -8.83
C GLU A 79 -10.22 -19.07 -10.30
N LEU A 80 -9.29 -19.84 -10.86
CA LEU A 80 -8.95 -19.83 -12.27
C LEU A 80 -9.07 -21.26 -12.82
N LYS A 81 -9.82 -21.45 -13.90
CA LYS A 81 -10.10 -22.75 -14.51
C LYS A 81 -10.07 -22.66 -16.02
N ASP A 82 -9.51 -23.66 -16.67
CA ASP A 82 -9.73 -23.88 -18.10
C ASP A 82 -11.17 -24.32 -18.33
N ALA A 83 -11.81 -23.70 -19.32
CA ALA A 83 -13.20 -23.92 -19.64
C ALA A 83 -13.41 -23.83 -21.16
N VAL A 84 -14.63 -24.12 -21.59
CA VAL A 84 -15.07 -23.95 -22.97
C VAL A 84 -16.34 -23.14 -22.99
N ILE A 85 -16.42 -22.18 -23.90
CA ILE A 85 -17.69 -21.51 -24.23
C ILE A 85 -18.26 -22.11 -25.51
N LYS A 86 -19.58 -22.29 -25.52
CA LYS A 86 -20.33 -22.63 -26.73
C LYS A 86 -20.67 -21.32 -27.42
N ALA A 87 -20.20 -21.16 -28.65
CA ALA A 87 -20.51 -20.01 -29.50
C ALA A 87 -21.05 -20.50 -30.83
N GLU A 88 -21.83 -19.65 -31.50
CA GLU A 88 -22.26 -19.90 -32.87
C GLU A 88 -21.43 -19.00 -33.78
N ILE A 89 -20.69 -19.61 -34.71
CA ILE A 89 -19.85 -18.92 -35.70
C ILE A 89 -20.35 -19.38 -37.06
N ASP A 90 -20.83 -18.44 -37.87
CA ASP A 90 -21.36 -18.70 -39.22
C ASP A 90 -22.42 -19.81 -39.26
N GLY A 91 -23.33 -19.83 -38.27
CA GLY A 91 -24.40 -20.83 -38.15
C GLY A 91 -23.96 -22.21 -37.65
N LYS A 92 -22.67 -22.38 -37.30
CA LYS A 92 -22.14 -23.62 -36.72
C LYS A 92 -21.85 -23.44 -35.23
N LYS A 93 -22.29 -24.42 -34.42
CA LYS A 93 -21.95 -24.48 -32.99
C LYS A 93 -20.46 -24.84 -32.86
N ALA A 94 -19.69 -23.93 -32.32
CA ALA A 94 -18.27 -24.08 -32.03
C ALA A 94 -18.03 -24.06 -30.52
N THR A 95 -17.08 -24.88 -30.07
CA THR A 95 -16.55 -24.82 -28.70
C THR A 95 -15.23 -24.07 -28.72
N ILE A 96 -15.17 -22.95 -28.00
CA ILE A 96 -13.97 -22.11 -27.95
C ILE A 96 -13.31 -22.30 -26.58
N PRO A 97 -12.04 -22.74 -26.52
CA PRO A 97 -11.27 -22.79 -25.29
C PRO A 97 -11.15 -21.39 -24.66
N CYS A 98 -11.27 -21.32 -23.35
CA CYS A 98 -11.15 -20.09 -22.60
C CYS A 98 -10.67 -20.33 -21.17
N ILE A 99 -10.15 -19.29 -20.56
CA ILE A 99 -9.82 -19.27 -19.14
C ILE A 99 -10.97 -18.55 -18.43
N LYS A 100 -11.49 -19.18 -17.38
CA LYS A 100 -12.57 -18.66 -16.56
C LYS A 100 -12.03 -18.26 -15.20
N ILE A 101 -12.39 -17.06 -14.75
CA ILE A 101 -12.09 -16.52 -13.43
C ILE A 101 -13.41 -16.32 -12.67
N SER A 102 -13.47 -16.84 -11.44
CA SER A 102 -14.64 -16.76 -10.57
C SER A 102 -14.24 -16.50 -9.11
N ASN A 103 -15.21 -16.21 -8.24
CA ASN A 103 -15.00 -16.05 -6.79
C ASN A 103 -13.93 -15.01 -6.42
N VAL A 104 -14.00 -13.83 -7.03
CA VAL A 104 -12.99 -12.77 -6.86
C VAL A 104 -12.99 -12.20 -5.43
N ASN A 105 -11.86 -12.34 -4.74
CA ASN A 105 -11.54 -11.63 -3.53
C ASN A 105 -10.73 -10.37 -3.84
N ILE A 106 -11.43 -9.23 -3.86
CA ILE A 106 -10.86 -7.92 -4.20
C ILE A 106 -9.63 -7.58 -3.36
N ALA A 107 -9.69 -7.81 -2.04
CA ALA A 107 -8.62 -7.42 -1.13
C ALA A 107 -7.34 -8.20 -1.43
N LYS A 108 -7.44 -9.52 -1.60
CA LYS A 108 -6.30 -10.36 -1.97
C LYS A 108 -5.78 -10.04 -3.36
N PHE A 109 -6.66 -9.76 -4.32
CA PHE A 109 -6.22 -9.38 -5.67
C PHE A 109 -5.48 -8.04 -5.67
N ALA A 110 -5.98 -7.03 -4.96
CA ALA A 110 -5.31 -5.75 -4.78
C ALA A 110 -3.95 -5.90 -4.09
N GLN A 111 -3.83 -6.79 -3.11
CA GLN A 111 -2.57 -7.11 -2.44
C GLN A 111 -1.56 -7.73 -3.42
N VAL A 112 -2.00 -8.67 -4.27
CA VAL A 112 -1.13 -9.31 -5.28
C VAL A 112 -0.66 -8.31 -6.34
N LEU A 113 -1.50 -7.34 -6.69
CA LEU A 113 -1.15 -6.25 -7.61
C LEU A 113 -0.26 -5.16 -6.97
N GLY A 114 0.03 -5.24 -5.67
CA GLY A 114 0.73 -4.17 -4.95
C GLY A 114 -0.07 -2.87 -4.87
N LEU A 115 -1.38 -2.91 -5.14
CA LEU A 115 -2.29 -1.76 -5.07
C LEU A 115 -2.78 -1.48 -3.65
N THR A 116 -2.41 -2.32 -2.69
CA THR A 116 -2.50 -1.97 -1.29
C THR A 116 -1.46 -0.90 -0.99
N SER A 117 -1.92 0.35 -1.05
CA SER A 117 -1.38 1.44 -0.25
C SER A 117 -1.19 0.93 1.19
N GLY A 118 0.01 1.07 1.71
CA GLY A 118 0.60 0.11 2.64
C GLY A 118 -0.27 -0.34 3.82
N SER A 119 -0.24 -1.67 4.01
CA SER A 119 -0.79 -2.43 5.14
C SER A 119 -0.42 -3.91 5.01
N ALA A 120 -0.11 -4.40 3.80
CA ALA A 120 0.18 -5.82 3.56
C ALA A 120 1.42 -6.37 4.31
N LYS A 121 2.33 -5.50 4.76
CA LYS A 121 3.48 -5.86 5.61
C LYS A 121 3.26 -5.57 7.10
N VAL A 122 2.16 -4.91 7.47
CA VAL A 122 1.89 -4.44 8.82
C VAL A 122 0.77 -5.28 9.43
N ASP A 123 1.01 -5.87 10.60
CA ASP A 123 -0.03 -6.61 11.32
C ASP A 123 -1.28 -5.73 11.52
N GLN A 124 -2.48 -6.27 11.25
CA GLN A 124 -3.75 -5.55 11.37
C GLN A 124 -3.94 -4.95 12.77
N LYS A 125 -3.43 -5.60 13.82
CA LYS A 125 -3.47 -5.07 15.19
C LYS A 125 -2.65 -3.81 15.32
N ILE A 126 -1.45 -3.78 14.75
CA ILE A 126 -0.58 -2.60 14.75
C ILE A 126 -1.21 -1.50 13.89
N TRP A 127 -1.72 -1.87 12.71
CA TRP A 127 -2.43 -0.93 11.83
C TRP A 127 -3.55 -0.20 12.56
N ASN A 128 -4.34 -0.90 13.38
CA ASN A 128 -5.42 -0.27 14.14
C ASN A 128 -4.94 0.75 15.19
N VAL A 129 -3.70 0.64 15.68
CA VAL A 129 -3.11 1.54 16.68
C VAL A 129 -2.45 2.77 16.05
N ILE A 130 -2.02 2.69 14.78
CA ILE A 130 -1.40 3.82 14.09
C ILE A 130 -2.39 5.00 14.00
N PRO A 131 -1.98 6.24 14.36
CA PRO A 131 -2.79 7.44 14.20
C PRO A 131 -3.33 7.65 12.78
N GLU A 132 -4.58 8.10 12.66
CA GLU A 132 -5.25 8.28 11.36
C GLU A 132 -4.51 9.29 10.45
N GLU A 133 -3.89 10.33 11.03
CA GLU A 133 -3.15 11.33 10.24
C GLU A 133 -1.94 10.71 9.52
N ILE A 134 -1.37 9.65 10.09
CA ILE A 134 -0.27 8.87 9.52
C ILE A 134 -0.80 7.91 8.46
N LYS A 135 -1.89 7.18 8.74
CA LYS A 135 -2.52 6.25 7.78
C LYS A 135 -2.90 6.94 6.47
N LEU A 136 -3.53 8.13 6.56
CA LEU A 136 -3.95 8.92 5.40
C LEU A 136 -2.77 9.31 4.49
N ARG A 137 -1.54 9.31 5.02
CA ARG A 137 -0.33 9.72 4.30
C ARG A 137 0.68 8.59 4.15
N TRP A 138 0.28 7.35 4.43
CA TRP A 138 1.17 6.18 4.50
C TRP A 138 2.11 6.05 3.29
N ASN A 139 1.56 6.18 2.09
CA ASN A 139 2.31 6.04 0.83
C ASN A 139 3.31 7.17 0.56
N ARG A 140 3.31 8.23 1.35
CA ARG A 140 4.23 9.37 1.19
C ARG A 140 5.50 9.18 2.01
N PHE A 141 5.53 8.21 2.90
CA PHE A 141 6.72 7.83 3.66
C PHE A 141 7.53 6.80 2.87
N ASN A 142 8.86 6.89 2.98
CA ASN A 142 9.74 5.84 2.50
C ASN A 142 9.61 4.56 3.36
N ASP A 143 10.12 3.44 2.86
CA ASP A 143 10.02 2.14 3.53
C ASP A 143 10.63 2.14 4.94
N THR A 144 11.78 2.78 5.13
CA THR A 144 12.47 2.87 6.43
C THR A 144 11.62 3.60 7.47
N MET A 145 10.95 4.67 7.07
CA MET A 145 10.05 5.44 7.92
C MET A 145 8.77 4.66 8.24
N GLN A 146 8.23 3.90 7.27
CA GLN A 146 7.10 3.00 7.49
C GLN A 146 7.44 1.94 8.55
N ASP A 147 8.59 1.27 8.42
CA ASP A 147 9.05 0.26 9.39
C ASP A 147 9.24 0.86 10.79
N HIS A 148 9.79 2.09 10.87
CA HIS A 148 9.94 2.81 12.14
C HIS A 148 8.61 3.15 12.81
N ILE A 149 7.59 3.57 12.04
CA ILE A 149 6.24 3.81 12.58
C ILE A 149 5.66 2.52 13.15
N VAL A 150 5.79 1.41 12.42
CA VAL A 150 5.33 0.08 12.88
C VAL A 150 6.02 -0.28 14.19
N HIS A 151 7.34 -0.08 14.28
CA HIS A 151 8.11 -0.35 15.49
C HIS A 151 7.63 0.50 16.67
N CYS A 152 7.44 1.81 16.49
CA CYS A 152 6.95 2.71 17.53
C CYS A 152 5.52 2.40 17.99
N CYS A 153 4.66 1.90 17.10
CA CYS A 153 3.27 1.56 17.39
C CYS A 153 3.08 0.10 17.83
N THR A 154 4.14 -0.71 17.81
CA THR A 154 4.08 -2.09 18.31
C THR A 154 3.95 -2.03 19.83
N PRO A 155 2.93 -2.65 20.45
CA PRO A 155 2.80 -2.65 21.90
C PRO A 155 4.00 -3.34 22.54
N HIS A 156 4.92 -2.56 23.10
CA HIS A 156 5.83 -3.08 24.12
C HIS A 156 5.02 -3.31 25.39
N ALA A 157 5.37 -4.32 26.19
CA ALA A 157 4.57 -4.81 27.32
C ALA A 157 4.24 -3.78 28.43
N ASP A 158 4.65 -2.51 28.31
CA ASP A 158 4.52 -1.49 29.35
C ASP A 158 3.80 -0.23 28.85
N ALA A 159 2.47 -0.28 28.82
CA ALA A 159 1.59 0.86 28.55
C ALA A 159 1.68 2.00 29.61
N GLY A 160 2.43 1.79 30.70
CA GLY A 160 2.63 2.78 31.77
C GLY A 160 3.75 3.80 31.51
N LEU A 161 4.57 3.64 30.47
CA LEU A 161 5.79 4.45 30.27
C LEU A 161 5.49 5.91 29.87
N LEU A 162 4.51 6.13 28.97
CA LEU A 162 4.27 7.46 28.38
C LEU A 162 3.68 8.49 29.36
N GLN A 163 2.98 8.03 30.41
CA GLN A 163 2.37 8.92 31.39
C GLN A 163 3.42 9.49 32.38
N THR A 164 4.44 8.67 32.72
CA THR A 164 5.56 9.03 33.61
C THR A 164 6.57 9.96 32.93
N LEU A 165 6.72 9.87 31.60
CA LEU A 165 7.63 10.72 30.82
C LEU A 165 7.14 12.18 30.69
N ASN A 166 5.84 12.45 30.85
CA ASN A 166 5.33 13.83 30.76
C ASN A 166 5.70 14.69 31.98
N THR A 167 6.00 14.08 33.14
CA THR A 167 6.26 14.78 34.41
C THR A 167 7.74 15.02 34.72
N ALA A 168 8.67 14.35 34.04
CA ALA A 168 10.11 14.52 34.26
C ALA A 168 10.67 15.67 33.39
N ILE A 169 11.41 16.60 34.00
CA ILE A 169 12.18 17.63 33.29
C ILE A 169 13.42 16.93 32.71
N PHE A 170 13.37 16.63 31.41
CA PHE A 170 14.48 16.01 30.69
C PHE A 170 15.57 17.05 30.38
N GLY A 171 16.75 16.92 30.99
CA GLY A 171 17.95 17.67 30.61
C GLY A 171 18.42 17.33 29.18
N ASN A 172 18.97 18.33 28.49
CA ASN A 172 19.36 18.34 27.07
C ASN A 172 18.31 17.70 26.14
N SER A 173 17.10 18.24 26.26
CA SER A 173 15.95 18.23 25.33
C SER A 173 15.79 17.02 24.42
N MET A 174 15.40 15.88 24.99
CA MET A 174 14.68 14.81 24.26
C MET A 174 13.23 15.21 23.91
N ARG A 175 12.93 16.51 23.92
CA ARG A 175 11.61 17.07 23.68
C ARG A 175 11.59 17.71 22.31
N SER A 176 10.47 17.56 21.62
CA SER A 176 10.25 18.26 20.36
C SER A 176 10.21 19.78 20.57
N PRO A 177 10.84 20.56 19.68
CA PRO A 177 10.74 22.02 19.74
C PRO A 177 9.35 22.56 19.36
N ILE A 178 8.45 21.72 18.83
CA ILE A 178 7.08 22.14 18.44
C ILE A 178 6.12 22.01 19.64
N GLY A 179 5.89 20.79 20.13
CA GLY A 179 4.95 20.54 21.23
C GLY A 179 5.58 20.52 22.61
N PHE A 180 6.91 20.67 22.73
CA PHE A 180 7.66 20.59 23.99
C PHE A 180 7.43 19.29 24.79
N SER A 181 6.97 18.23 24.10
CA SER A 181 6.73 16.89 24.64
C SER A 181 7.78 15.90 24.16
N VAL A 182 7.92 14.79 24.90
CA VAL A 182 8.75 13.66 24.45
C VAL A 182 8.07 13.02 23.23
N PRO A 183 8.78 12.87 22.10
CA PRO A 183 8.22 12.24 20.91
C PRO A 183 7.82 10.78 21.15
N ARG A 184 6.62 10.41 20.68
CA ARG A 184 6.15 9.03 20.57
C ARG A 184 6.71 8.35 19.34
N ILE A 185 6.77 9.08 18.23
CA ILE A 185 7.40 8.61 16.99
C ILE A 185 8.54 9.59 16.68
N PRO A 186 9.75 9.33 17.22
CA PRO A 186 10.88 10.24 17.08
C PRO A 186 11.40 10.27 15.65
N VAL A 187 11.52 11.47 15.10
CA VAL A 187 12.03 11.72 13.74
C VAL A 187 12.95 12.94 13.70
N ARG A 188 13.74 13.03 12.63
CA ARG A 188 14.56 14.18 12.27
C ARG A 188 14.21 14.65 10.86
N LEU A 189 14.48 15.93 10.62
CA LEU A 189 14.31 16.55 9.31
C LEU A 189 15.64 16.62 8.56
N PRO A 190 15.62 16.59 7.21
CA PRO A 190 16.82 16.78 6.42
C PRO A 190 17.38 18.20 6.63
N ASN A 191 18.69 18.32 6.73
CA ASN A 191 19.37 19.61 6.86
C ASN A 191 20.64 19.64 6.00
N SER A 192 20.55 20.30 4.85
CA SER A 192 21.65 20.43 3.88
C SER A 192 22.84 21.24 4.40
N ARG A 193 22.68 21.96 5.51
CA ARG A 193 23.73 22.80 6.10
C ARG A 193 24.65 22.04 7.06
N LEU A 194 24.32 20.79 7.37
CA LEU A 194 25.10 19.90 8.24
C LEU A 194 25.77 18.81 7.40
N GLU A 195 26.97 18.39 7.81
CA GLU A 195 27.78 17.40 7.08
C GLU A 195 27.06 16.05 6.93
N ALA A 196 26.31 15.64 7.95
CA ALA A 196 25.50 14.42 7.90
C ALA A 196 24.19 14.57 7.10
N GLY A 197 23.81 15.78 6.68
CA GLY A 197 22.55 16.02 5.98
C GLY A 197 21.30 15.92 6.86
N VAL A 198 21.45 15.83 8.18
CA VAL A 198 20.35 15.57 9.15
C VAL A 198 20.34 16.64 10.24
N GLY A 199 19.14 17.16 10.57
CA GLY A 199 18.93 18.13 11.65
C GLY A 199 19.24 17.57 13.04
N ASN A 200 19.73 18.44 13.92
CA ASN A 200 20.05 18.09 15.31
C ASN A 200 18.80 18.04 16.20
N GLU A 201 17.70 18.61 15.75
CA GLU A 201 16.44 18.67 16.43
C GLU A 201 15.67 17.35 16.29
N LEU A 202 15.12 16.90 17.40
CA LEU A 202 14.25 15.73 17.46
C LEU A 202 12.80 16.20 17.45
N TYR A 203 11.94 15.57 16.63
CA TYR A 203 10.52 15.92 16.52
C TYR A 203 9.63 14.70 16.76
N ASP A 204 8.37 14.94 17.09
CA ASP A 204 7.34 13.91 16.92
C ASP A 204 6.77 13.96 15.49
N LEU A 205 6.62 12.78 14.87
CA LEU A 205 6.07 12.69 13.53
C LEU A 205 4.69 13.36 13.40
N THR A 206 3.82 13.26 14.40
CA THR A 206 2.47 13.85 14.34
C THR A 206 2.53 15.38 14.28
N GLU A 207 3.49 16.00 14.94
CA GLU A 207 3.74 17.45 14.86
C GLU A 207 4.27 17.84 13.48
N ILE A 208 5.16 17.03 12.90
CA ILE A 208 5.64 17.22 11.52
C ILE A 208 4.47 17.13 10.52
N LEU A 209 3.51 16.24 10.76
CA LEU A 209 2.31 16.13 9.93
C LEU A 209 1.36 17.33 10.07
N ALA A 210 1.38 18.01 11.22
CA ALA A 210 0.60 19.23 11.44
C ALA A 210 1.19 20.46 10.72
N ILE A 211 2.45 20.40 10.29
CA ILE A 211 3.04 21.45 9.45
C ILE A 211 2.31 21.47 8.09
N GLN A 212 1.79 22.64 7.75
CA GLN A 212 1.07 22.84 6.49
C GLN A 212 1.95 22.65 5.26
N GLU A 213 1.39 22.00 4.24
CA GLU A 213 1.97 21.91 2.91
C GLU A 213 1.60 23.18 2.13
N ARG A 214 2.59 23.95 1.69
CA ARG A 214 2.35 25.31 1.18
C ARG A 214 3.43 25.84 0.24
N HIS A 215 4.21 24.97 -0.38
CA HIS A 215 5.21 25.43 -1.35
C HIS A 215 4.55 25.85 -2.68
N PRO A 216 4.90 27.01 -3.26
CA PRO A 216 4.19 27.58 -4.41
C PRO A 216 4.17 26.70 -5.66
N GLN A 217 5.24 25.94 -5.90
CA GLN A 217 5.40 25.12 -7.11
C GLN A 217 5.31 23.61 -6.85
N ARG A 218 5.31 23.22 -5.57
CA ARG A 218 5.36 21.82 -5.13
C ARG A 218 4.47 21.65 -3.91
N PRO A 219 3.14 21.69 -4.09
CA PRO A 219 2.18 21.81 -2.98
C PRO A 219 2.31 20.74 -1.90
N GLU A 220 2.97 19.61 -2.20
CA GLU A 220 3.24 18.53 -1.27
C GLU A 220 4.33 18.81 -0.22
N LEU A 221 5.13 19.87 -0.41
CA LEU A 221 6.26 20.22 0.46
C LEU A 221 5.82 21.05 1.67
N ARG A 222 6.45 20.72 2.79
CA ARG A 222 6.36 21.42 4.07
C ARG A 222 7.58 22.29 4.27
N ARG A 223 7.49 23.25 5.19
CA ARG A 223 8.59 24.13 5.54
C ARG A 223 9.08 23.81 6.95
N ASP A 224 10.35 23.45 7.08
CA ASP A 224 11.00 23.18 8.36
C ASP A 224 10.84 24.39 9.30
N PRO A 225 10.42 24.18 10.56
CA PRO A 225 10.18 25.28 11.50
C PRO A 225 11.47 26.03 11.89
N ILE A 226 12.62 25.36 11.86
CA ILE A 226 13.93 25.88 12.28
C ILE A 226 14.72 26.37 11.07
N THR A 227 15.01 25.48 10.11
CA THR A 227 15.89 25.80 8.98
C THR A 227 15.19 26.66 7.92
N ARG A 228 13.84 26.60 7.91
CA ARG A 228 12.96 27.20 6.90
C ARG A 228 13.09 26.63 5.49
N ASP A 229 13.86 25.55 5.34
CA ASP A 229 14.01 24.81 4.10
C ASP A 229 12.76 23.96 3.84
N TYR A 230 12.54 23.57 2.58
CA TYR A 230 11.39 22.75 2.22
C TYR A 230 11.74 21.26 2.23
N PHE A 231 10.81 20.44 2.71
CA PHE A 231 10.97 18.99 2.75
C PHE A 231 9.65 18.26 2.45
N SER A 232 9.76 17.04 1.94
CA SER A 232 8.66 16.11 1.74
C SER A 232 8.63 15.06 2.85
N LEU A 233 7.50 14.36 3.02
CA LEU A 233 7.40 13.24 3.96
C LEU A 233 8.31 12.06 3.60
N TYR A 234 8.73 11.97 2.34
CA TYR A 234 9.66 10.95 1.88
C TYR A 234 11.07 11.18 2.43
N GLU A 235 11.42 12.43 2.75
CA GLU A 235 12.73 12.83 3.25
C GLU A 235 12.79 12.88 4.79
N VAL A 236 11.69 12.60 5.48
CA VAL A 236 11.67 12.51 6.96
C VAL A 236 12.47 11.28 7.39
N LEU A 237 13.36 11.48 8.36
CA LEU A 237 14.32 10.48 8.80
C LEU A 237 13.90 9.89 10.16
N PRO A 238 13.77 8.57 10.30
CA PRO A 238 13.48 7.95 11.59
C PRO A 238 14.69 8.07 12.54
N ASP A 239 14.43 8.27 13.84
CA ASP A 239 15.48 8.27 14.88
C ASP A 239 15.25 7.12 15.88
N ALA A 240 15.66 5.91 15.48
CA ALA A 240 15.58 4.72 16.32
C ALA A 240 16.46 4.82 17.58
N ALA A 241 17.62 5.48 17.49
CA ALA A 241 18.50 5.68 18.65
C ALA A 241 17.86 6.58 19.71
N ALA A 242 17.12 7.61 19.31
CA ALA A 242 16.33 8.43 20.23
C ALA A 242 15.19 7.63 20.85
N LEU A 243 14.50 6.77 20.08
CA LEU A 243 13.47 5.88 20.60
C LEU A 243 14.01 4.97 21.71
N GLU A 244 15.14 4.30 21.47
CA GLU A 244 15.79 3.44 22.46
C GLU A 244 16.15 4.22 23.73
N LYS A 245 16.71 5.43 23.59
CA LYS A 245 17.03 6.30 24.75
C LYS A 245 15.78 6.70 25.53
N ILE A 246 14.68 6.99 24.85
CA ILE A 246 13.39 7.31 25.48
C ILE A 246 12.87 6.08 26.26
N GLN A 247 12.96 4.90 25.67
CA GLN A 247 12.55 3.64 26.30
C GLN A 247 13.43 3.28 27.51
N GLN A 248 14.76 3.32 27.38
CA GLN A 248 15.70 3.02 28.47
C GLN A 248 15.47 3.93 29.68
N LYS A 249 15.34 5.24 29.44
CA LYS A 249 15.07 6.22 30.51
C LYS A 249 13.68 6.03 31.14
N GLY A 250 12.68 5.68 30.33
CA GLY A 250 11.34 5.35 30.85
C GLY A 250 11.31 4.09 31.71
N MET A 251 12.25 3.16 31.53
CA MET A 251 12.43 1.96 32.37
C MET A 251 13.30 2.19 33.61
N GLY A 252 13.75 3.43 33.88
CA GLY A 252 14.61 3.75 35.03
C GLY A 252 16.02 3.16 34.94
N LYS A 253 16.45 2.69 33.77
CA LYS A 253 17.82 2.21 33.53
C LYS A 253 18.66 3.41 33.09
N SER A 254 19.47 3.96 33.99
CA SER A 254 20.57 4.88 33.66
C SER A 254 21.87 4.12 33.51
#